data_AF-A0A182FPP6-F1
#
_entry.id   AF-A0A182FPP6-F1
#
_cell.length_a   1.000
_cell.length_b   1.000
_cell.length_c   1.000
_cell.angle_alpha   90.00
_cell.angle_beta   90.00
_cell.angle_gamma   90.00
#
_symmetry.space_group_name_H-M   'P 1'
#
loop_
_entity.id
_entity.type
_entity.pdbx_description
1 polymer ?
#
loop_
_entity_poly.entity_id
_entity_poly.type
_entity_poly.pdbx_seq_one_letter_code
_entity_poly.pdbx_strand_id
1 'polypeptide(L)'
;MRQMTAAATSWIVRTIVLLQGVACIWSFEVYWNIPTFMCTQYGMDFSGIGRTYTVLQNANDTFRGDAVSILYDPGKFPALLEKPSTKTLYKRNGGVPQEGNLTEHLELFERHLDELIPDRNFSGIGVIDFESWRPIYRQNFGSLQPYKDLSVKIEKDRHPYWSTNRLEREVSNRTLRFLSFRLE
;
A
#
# COMPACT_ATOMS: atom_id res chain seq x y z
N MET A 1 -5.34 -79.13 1.60
CA MET A 1 -5.05 -78.89 0.17
C MET A 1 -5.46 -77.46 -0.18
N ARG A 2 -4.50 -76.69 -0.67
CA ARG A 2 -4.51 -75.42 -1.42
C ARG A 2 -5.82 -74.59 -1.56
N GLN A 3 -5.67 -73.31 -1.17
CA GLN A 3 -6.10 -72.06 -1.82
C GLN A 3 -6.81 -72.14 -3.18
N MET A 4 -7.88 -71.35 -3.32
CA MET A 4 -8.19 -70.47 -4.48
C MET A 4 -8.97 -69.25 -3.95
N THR A 5 -8.30 -68.17 -3.52
CA THR A 5 -8.09 -66.89 -4.24
C THR A 5 -9.35 -66.13 -4.64
N ALA A 6 -9.57 -65.02 -3.93
CA ALA A 6 -10.45 -63.91 -4.27
C ALA A 6 -9.95 -63.13 -5.50
N ALA A 7 -10.86 -62.54 -6.27
CA ALA A 7 -10.73 -61.21 -6.89
C ALA A 7 -11.89 -60.97 -7.86
N ALA A 8 -12.86 -60.10 -7.50
CA ALA A 8 -13.65 -59.33 -8.49
C ALA A 8 -14.63 -58.35 -7.83
N THR A 9 -14.20 -57.46 -6.94
CA THR A 9 -15.00 -56.27 -6.56
C THR A 9 -14.11 -55.14 -6.06
N SER A 10 -13.05 -54.82 -6.80
CA SER A 10 -12.13 -53.74 -6.42
C SER A 10 -11.72 -52.91 -7.64
N TRP A 11 -12.68 -52.28 -8.33
CA TRP A 11 -12.35 -51.20 -9.27
C TRP A 11 -13.38 -50.07 -9.35
N ILE A 12 -14.64 -50.28 -8.95
CA ILE A 12 -15.67 -49.23 -9.12
C ILE A 12 -15.64 -48.17 -7.99
N VAL A 13 -15.26 -48.55 -6.76
CA VAL A 13 -15.31 -47.62 -5.61
C VAL A 13 -14.02 -46.81 -5.43
N ARG A 14 -12.90 -47.19 -6.06
CA ARG A 14 -11.62 -46.48 -5.93
C ARG A 14 -11.45 -45.30 -6.88
N THR A 15 -12.29 -45.15 -7.90
CA THR A 15 -12.14 -44.09 -8.91
C THR A 15 -12.86 -42.80 -8.53
N ILE A 16 -13.73 -42.80 -7.52
CA ILE A 16 -14.48 -41.59 -7.11
C ILE A 16 -13.67 -40.65 -6.19
N VAL A 17 -12.54 -41.10 -5.63
CA VAL A 17 -11.82 -40.35 -4.58
C VAL A 17 -10.63 -39.51 -5.08
N LEU A 18 -10.31 -39.54 -6.38
CA LEU A 18 -9.12 -38.83 -6.91
C LEU A 18 -9.42 -37.65 -7.85
N LEU A 19 -10.61 -37.07 -7.73
CA LEU A 19 -10.96 -35.80 -8.37
C LEU A 19 -11.72 -34.89 -7.39
N GLN A 20 -11.26 -34.78 -6.15
CA GLN A 20 -11.38 -33.50 -5.47
C GLN A 20 -10.35 -32.57 -6.13
N GLY A 21 -10.67 -32.15 -7.36
CA GLY A 21 -10.06 -30.96 -7.92
C GLY A 21 -10.23 -29.90 -6.86
N VAL A 22 -9.10 -29.41 -6.33
CA VAL A 22 -9.08 -28.22 -5.49
C VAL A 22 -9.64 -27.13 -6.38
N ALA A 23 -10.96 -26.97 -6.32
CA ALA A 23 -11.61 -25.81 -6.89
C ALA A 23 -10.99 -24.67 -6.11
N CYS A 24 -10.03 -24.00 -6.73
CA CYS A 24 -9.55 -22.71 -6.29
C CYS A 24 -10.75 -21.78 -6.51
N ILE A 25 -11.66 -21.77 -5.52
CA ILE A 25 -12.76 -20.83 -5.49
C ILE A 25 -12.09 -19.50 -5.19
N TRP A 26 -11.83 -18.73 -6.24
CA TRP A 26 -11.47 -17.33 -6.07
C TRP A 26 -12.68 -16.64 -5.43
N SER A 27 -12.56 -16.25 -4.17
CA SER A 27 -13.54 -15.37 -3.53
C SER A 27 -13.40 -13.98 -4.13
N PHE A 28 -14.52 -13.33 -4.40
CA PHE A 28 -14.54 -11.90 -4.70
C PHE A 28 -15.01 -11.19 -3.45
N GLU A 29 -14.11 -10.45 -2.83
CA GLU A 29 -14.34 -9.80 -1.54
C GLU A 29 -14.52 -8.30 -1.75
N VAL A 30 -15.54 -7.74 -1.10
CA VAL A 30 -15.82 -6.30 -1.08
C VAL A 30 -15.54 -5.82 0.34
N TYR A 31 -14.79 -4.72 0.47
CA TYR A 31 -14.41 -4.15 1.75
C TYR A 31 -15.09 -2.79 1.98
N TRP A 32 -15.55 -2.56 3.21
CA TRP A 32 -16.11 -1.29 3.64
C TRP A 32 -15.02 -0.38 4.21
N ASN A 33 -14.51 0.54 3.38
CA ASN A 33 -13.51 1.54 3.78
C ASN A 33 -14.09 2.97 3.73
N ILE A 34 -15.33 3.13 4.22
CA ILE A 34 -16.02 4.43 4.29
C ILE A 34 -16.01 4.88 5.77
N PRO A 35 -15.70 6.15 6.09
CA PRO A 35 -15.59 6.63 7.48
C PRO A 35 -16.96 6.86 8.16
N THR A 36 -17.85 5.86 8.12
CA THR A 36 -19.20 5.94 8.72
C THR A 36 -19.23 5.99 10.24
N PHE A 37 -18.11 5.67 10.91
CA PHE A 37 -17.96 5.93 12.35
C PHE A 37 -18.29 7.39 12.73
N MET A 38 -18.04 8.34 11.82
CA MET A 38 -18.38 9.75 12.01
C MET A 38 -19.90 10.01 12.05
N CYS A 39 -20.73 9.11 11.52
CA CYS A 39 -22.18 9.26 11.44
C CYS A 39 -22.90 8.88 12.74
N THR A 40 -22.23 8.13 13.62
CA THR A 40 -22.79 7.66 14.91
C THR A 40 -23.29 8.81 15.80
N GLN A 41 -22.60 9.96 15.77
CA GLN A 41 -22.99 11.17 16.49
C GLN A 41 -24.36 11.72 16.07
N TYR A 42 -24.84 11.36 14.88
CA TYR A 42 -26.14 11.76 14.32
C TYR A 42 -27.20 10.67 14.46
N GLY A 43 -26.94 9.61 15.24
CA GLY A 43 -27.87 8.48 15.42
C GLY A 43 -27.98 7.57 14.20
N MET A 44 -27.05 7.66 13.24
CA MET A 44 -26.98 6.75 12.08
C MET A 44 -25.98 5.64 12.38
N ASP A 45 -26.47 4.41 12.49
CA ASP A 45 -25.67 3.20 12.75
C ASP A 45 -25.51 2.36 11.47
N PHE A 46 -24.27 2.14 11.08
CA PHE A 46 -23.87 1.36 9.91
C PHE A 46 -23.19 0.03 10.26
N SER A 47 -23.13 -0.35 11.55
CA SER A 47 -22.48 -1.58 12.03
C SER A 47 -23.07 -2.89 11.46
N GLY A 48 -24.26 -2.83 10.88
CA GLY A 48 -24.97 -3.97 10.26
C GLY A 48 -24.75 -4.16 8.76
N ILE A 49 -23.99 -3.28 8.09
CA ILE A 49 -23.79 -3.34 6.62
C ILE A 49 -23.18 -4.67 6.20
N GLY A 50 -22.13 -5.12 6.89
CA GLY A 50 -21.40 -6.31 6.47
C GLY A 50 -22.27 -7.57 6.41
N ARG A 51 -23.21 -7.71 7.36
CA ARG A 51 -24.18 -8.81 7.40
C ARG A 51 -25.26 -8.70 6.33
N THR A 52 -25.73 -7.48 6.07
CA THR A 52 -26.83 -7.23 5.13
C THR A 52 -26.39 -7.39 3.67
N TYR A 53 -25.17 -6.94 3.34
CA TYR A 53 -24.71 -6.82 1.96
C TYR A 53 -23.53 -7.74 1.61
N THR A 54 -23.12 -8.64 2.51
CA THR A 54 -21.96 -9.54 2.30
C THR A 54 -20.68 -8.74 1.97
N VAL A 55 -20.45 -7.67 2.73
CA VAL A 55 -19.26 -6.81 2.65
C VAL A 55 -18.41 -7.05 3.90
N LEU A 56 -17.10 -7.14 3.74
CA LEU A 56 -16.16 -7.19 4.86
C LEU A 56 -16.07 -5.81 5.50
N GLN A 57 -16.53 -5.70 6.73
CA GLN A 57 -16.57 -4.46 7.50
C GLN A 57 -15.79 -4.66 8.80
N ASN A 58 -15.03 -3.64 9.19
CA ASN A 58 -14.35 -3.64 10.49
C ASN A 58 -15.35 -3.79 11.64
N ALA A 59 -14.92 -4.48 12.70
CA ALA A 59 -15.69 -4.58 13.93
C ALA A 59 -16.09 -3.19 14.46
N ASN A 60 -17.34 -3.09 14.90
CA ASN A 60 -17.95 -1.86 15.42
C ASN A 60 -17.92 -0.66 14.45
N ASP A 61 -17.85 -0.90 13.13
CA ASP A 61 -17.72 0.14 12.10
C ASP A 61 -16.53 1.09 12.32
N THR A 62 -15.46 0.58 12.95
CA THR A 62 -14.23 1.35 13.15
C THR A 62 -13.55 1.65 11.81
N PHE A 63 -12.96 2.84 11.67
CA PHE A 63 -12.31 3.22 10.41
C PHE A 63 -11.04 2.43 10.12
N ARG A 64 -10.33 2.03 11.18
CA ARG A 64 -9.17 1.13 11.13
C ARG A 64 -9.48 -0.02 12.08
N GLY A 65 -9.53 -1.23 11.53
CA GLY A 65 -9.93 -2.41 12.27
C GLY A 65 -9.36 -3.67 11.65
N ASP A 66 -10.03 -4.78 11.90
CA ASP A 66 -9.62 -6.15 11.58
C ASP A 66 -9.73 -6.51 10.09
N ALA A 67 -10.62 -5.87 9.34
CA ALA A 67 -10.83 -6.16 7.92
C ALA A 67 -9.97 -5.27 7.00
N VAL A 68 -9.95 -3.96 7.23
CA VAL A 68 -9.23 -2.98 6.41
C VAL A 68 -8.73 -1.80 7.25
N SER A 69 -7.52 -1.34 6.96
CA SER A 69 -6.91 -0.18 7.60
C SER A 69 -6.14 0.65 6.58
N ILE A 70 -6.56 1.91 6.39
CA ILE A 70 -5.88 2.89 5.53
C ILE A 70 -5.04 3.87 6.34
N LEU A 71 -3.79 4.05 5.91
CA LEU A 71 -2.83 4.96 6.49
C LEU A 71 -2.62 6.12 5.51
N TYR A 72 -3.11 7.30 5.88
CA TYR A 72 -2.94 8.51 5.08
C TYR A 72 -1.56 9.13 5.34
N ASP A 73 -0.74 9.24 4.30
CA ASP A 73 0.59 9.83 4.31
C ASP A 73 1.45 9.45 5.54
N PRO A 74 1.61 8.13 5.84
CA PRO A 74 2.28 7.67 7.05
C PRO A 74 3.80 7.89 6.99
N GLY A 75 4.44 7.91 8.16
CA GLY A 75 5.85 8.22 8.28
C GLY A 75 6.17 9.64 7.82
N LYS A 76 7.39 9.82 7.30
CA LYS A 76 7.89 11.13 6.85
C LYS A 76 8.32 11.12 5.39
N PHE A 77 7.45 10.73 4.47
CA PHE A 77 7.79 10.74 3.04
C PHE A 77 8.33 12.12 2.61
N PRO A 78 9.43 12.17 1.83
CA PRO A 78 9.88 13.40 1.19
C PRO A 78 8.75 14.04 0.41
N ALA A 79 8.46 15.33 0.61
CA ALA A 79 7.34 15.97 -0.08
C ALA A 79 7.55 17.48 -0.23
N LEU A 80 7.01 18.02 -1.32
CA LEU A 80 6.79 19.45 -1.50
C LEU A 80 5.35 19.76 -1.09
N LEU A 81 5.21 20.44 0.04
CA LEU A 81 3.92 20.74 0.65
C LEU A 81 3.63 22.24 0.54
N GLU A 82 2.36 22.59 0.36
CA GLU A 82 1.94 23.98 0.25
C GLU A 82 1.60 24.55 1.64
N LYS A 83 2.13 25.74 1.97
CA LYS A 83 1.71 26.47 3.16
C LYS A 83 0.31 27.07 2.93
N PRO A 84 -0.69 26.76 3.78
CA PRO A 84 -2.07 27.24 3.58
C PRO A 84 -2.19 28.76 3.44
N SER A 85 -1.39 29.50 4.21
CA SER A 85 -1.45 30.96 4.29
C SER A 85 -0.81 31.70 3.12
N THR A 86 0.30 31.17 2.58
CA THR A 86 1.14 31.89 1.60
C THR A 86 1.15 31.25 0.23
N LYS A 87 0.60 30.03 0.10
CA LYS A 87 0.65 29.25 -1.15
C LYS A 87 2.07 28.94 -1.62
N THR A 88 3.05 29.05 -0.71
CA THR A 88 4.45 28.74 -0.99
C THR A 88 4.74 27.28 -0.67
N LEU A 89 5.57 26.66 -1.51
CA LEU A 89 6.03 25.29 -1.27
C LEU A 89 7.12 25.27 -0.20
N TYR A 90 7.05 24.30 0.71
CA TYR A 90 8.12 23.96 1.63
C TYR A 90 8.51 22.48 1.49
N LYS A 91 9.75 22.17 1.87
CA LYS A 91 10.30 20.82 1.76
C LYS A 91 10.08 20.08 3.08
N ARG A 92 9.33 18.98 3.05
CA ARG A 92 9.34 17.96 4.10
C ARG A 92 10.35 16.89 3.74
N ASN A 93 11.20 16.51 4.70
CA ASN A 93 12.21 15.46 4.55
C ASN A 93 12.97 15.52 3.21
N GLY A 94 13.64 16.65 2.93
CA GLY A 94 14.38 16.86 1.68
C GLY A 94 13.54 17.28 0.46
N GLY A 95 12.23 17.06 0.49
CA GLY A 95 11.27 17.46 -0.55
C GLY A 95 11.18 16.51 -1.73
N VAL A 96 12.28 15.86 -2.12
CA VAL A 96 12.36 14.85 -3.18
C VAL A 96 13.02 13.58 -2.63
N PRO A 97 12.67 12.38 -3.15
CA PRO A 97 13.14 11.12 -2.59
C PRO A 97 14.65 11.03 -2.46
N GLN A 98 15.42 11.43 -3.47
CA GLN A 98 16.88 11.36 -3.45
C GLN A 98 17.58 12.29 -2.42
N GLU A 99 16.84 13.18 -1.76
CA GLU A 99 17.34 14.03 -0.68
C GLU A 99 16.66 13.72 0.67
N GLY A 100 15.86 12.65 0.73
CA GLY A 100 15.15 12.23 1.93
C GLY A 100 16.04 11.46 2.90
N ASN A 101 15.81 11.66 4.19
CA ASN A 101 16.31 10.78 5.24
C ASN A 101 15.37 9.58 5.38
N LEU A 102 15.84 8.41 4.96
CA LEU A 102 15.07 7.17 5.00
C LEU A 102 14.87 6.67 6.44
N THR A 103 15.91 6.74 7.28
CA THR A 103 15.83 6.32 8.69
C THR A 103 14.75 7.10 9.42
N GLU A 104 14.73 8.43 9.28
CA GLU A 104 13.69 9.27 9.89
C GLU A 104 12.29 8.93 9.39
N HIS A 105 12.14 8.60 8.10
CA HIS A 105 10.87 8.17 7.55
C HIS A 105 10.41 6.83 8.17
N LEU A 106 11.30 5.84 8.24
CA LEU A 106 10.99 4.49 8.74
C LEU A 106 10.66 4.51 10.24
N GLU A 107 11.41 5.24 11.06
CA GLU A 107 11.14 5.38 12.50
C GLU A 107 9.78 6.04 12.77
N LEU A 108 9.40 7.06 11.98
CA LEU A 108 8.08 7.67 12.11
C LEU A 108 6.97 6.77 11.55
N PHE A 109 7.26 6.03 10.47
CA PHE A 109 6.31 5.10 9.86
C PHE A 109 5.97 3.95 10.81
N GLU A 110 6.97 3.37 11.48
CA GLU A 110 6.79 2.35 12.52
C GLU A 110 5.92 2.87 13.67
N ARG A 111 6.19 4.09 14.17
CA ARG A 111 5.33 4.70 15.20
C ARG A 111 3.89 4.91 14.73
N HIS A 112 3.69 5.39 13.50
CA HIS A 112 2.34 5.55 12.94
C HIS A 112 1.64 4.19 12.78
N LEU A 113 2.36 3.13 12.40
CA LEU A 113 1.81 1.77 12.34
C LEU A 113 1.36 1.31 13.72
N ASP A 114 2.21 1.46 14.73
CA ASP A 114 1.93 1.03 16.10
C ASP A 114 0.73 1.76 16.72
N GLU A 115 0.60 3.06 16.41
CA GLU A 115 -0.50 3.90 16.89
C GLU A 115 -1.82 3.61 16.16
N LEU A 116 -1.78 3.37 14.85
CA LEU A 116 -2.97 3.29 14.00
C LEU A 116 -3.45 1.84 13.75
N ILE A 117 -2.56 0.86 13.86
CA ILE A 117 -2.82 -0.58 13.72
C ILE A 117 -2.13 -1.30 14.90
N PRO A 118 -2.70 -1.21 16.12
CA PRO A 118 -2.05 -1.71 17.33
C PRO A 118 -2.02 -3.26 17.40
N ASP A 119 -2.88 -3.95 16.66
CA ASP A 119 -2.88 -5.41 16.61
C ASP A 119 -1.71 -5.91 15.76
N ARG A 120 -0.71 -6.50 16.43
CA ARG A 120 0.45 -7.12 15.78
C ARG A 120 0.10 -8.37 14.96
N ASN A 121 -1.07 -8.96 15.19
CA ASN A 121 -1.59 -10.08 14.42
C ASN A 121 -2.57 -9.64 13.32
N PHE A 122 -2.62 -8.34 12.99
CA PHE A 122 -3.47 -7.82 11.93
C PHE A 122 -3.26 -8.60 10.63
N SER A 123 -4.35 -9.19 10.13
CA SER A 123 -4.38 -10.01 8.91
C SER A 123 -5.32 -9.46 7.84
N GLY A 124 -5.84 -8.25 8.02
CA GLY A 124 -6.70 -7.56 7.06
C GLY A 124 -5.90 -6.86 5.96
N ILE A 125 -6.58 -6.03 5.16
CA ILE A 125 -5.94 -5.23 4.10
C ILE A 125 -5.34 -3.96 4.70
N GLY A 126 -4.01 -3.84 4.65
CA GLY A 126 -3.29 -2.60 4.94
C GLY A 126 -3.09 -1.76 3.68
N VAL A 127 -3.57 -0.51 3.69
CA VAL A 127 -3.43 0.42 2.56
C VAL A 127 -2.54 1.59 2.98
N ILE A 128 -1.40 1.76 2.28
CA ILE A 128 -0.57 2.97 2.42
C ILE A 128 -1.00 3.95 1.34
N ASP A 129 -1.64 5.04 1.77
CA ASP A 129 -2.07 6.09 0.88
C ASP A 129 -1.03 7.21 0.83
N PHE A 130 -0.08 7.06 -0.09
CA PHE A 130 0.97 8.03 -0.37
C PHE A 130 0.84 8.57 -1.80
N GLU A 131 0.60 9.88 -1.91
CA GLU A 131 0.29 10.53 -3.19
C GLU A 131 1.18 11.73 -3.52
N SER A 132 2.18 12.06 -2.69
CA SER A 132 2.95 13.30 -2.88
C SER A 132 3.73 13.31 -4.19
N TRP A 133 4.24 12.17 -4.66
CA TRP A 133 4.91 12.03 -5.95
C TRP A 133 4.81 10.59 -6.46
N ARG A 134 5.12 10.37 -7.75
CA ARG A 134 5.13 9.04 -8.38
C ARG A 134 6.56 8.49 -8.49
N PRO A 135 6.77 7.19 -8.28
CA PRO A 135 8.11 6.59 -8.29
C PRO A 135 8.80 6.64 -9.66
N ILE A 136 8.01 6.67 -10.73
CA ILE A 136 8.52 6.82 -12.09
C ILE A 136 8.63 8.31 -12.40
N TYR A 137 9.87 8.81 -12.53
CA TYR A 137 10.17 10.22 -12.79
C TYR A 137 9.27 10.87 -13.84
N ARG A 138 9.09 10.21 -15.00
CA ARG A 138 8.27 10.74 -16.12
C ARG A 138 6.79 10.96 -15.77
N GLN A 139 6.27 10.28 -14.76
CA GLN A 139 4.86 10.37 -14.33
C GLN A 139 4.58 11.57 -13.41
N ASN A 140 5.60 12.32 -13.01
CA ASN A 140 5.45 13.52 -12.19
C ASN A 140 5.18 14.77 -13.05
N PHE A 141 4.05 14.78 -13.76
CA PHE A 141 3.60 15.92 -14.58
C PHE A 141 2.46 16.69 -13.88
N GLY A 142 2.03 17.81 -14.47
CA GLY A 142 0.94 18.63 -13.93
C GLY A 142 1.30 19.23 -12.57
N SER A 143 0.46 19.00 -11.56
CA SER A 143 0.70 19.46 -10.18
C SER A 143 1.98 18.86 -9.55
N LEU A 144 2.52 17.78 -10.10
CA LEU A 144 3.75 17.14 -9.64
C LEU A 144 5.02 17.65 -10.32
N GLN A 145 4.90 18.58 -11.28
CA GLN A 145 6.05 19.19 -11.96
C GLN A 145 7.10 19.80 -11.00
N PRO A 146 6.74 20.42 -9.85
CA PRO A 146 7.73 20.95 -8.91
C PRO A 146 8.75 19.91 -8.41
N TYR A 147 8.39 18.63 -8.35
CA TYR A 147 9.34 17.57 -7.98
C TYR A 147 10.42 17.37 -9.04
N LYS A 148 10.04 17.45 -10.32
CA LYS A 148 11.00 17.37 -11.43
C LYS A 148 11.92 18.58 -11.43
N ASP A 149 11.35 19.78 -11.26
CA ASP A 149 12.10 21.04 -11.29
C ASP A 149 13.13 21.09 -10.16
N LEU A 150 12.72 20.72 -8.93
CA LEU A 150 13.63 20.65 -7.80
C LEU A 150 14.72 19.60 -8.02
N SER A 151 14.36 18.41 -8.51
CA SER A 151 15.33 17.34 -8.74
C SER A 151 16.39 17.74 -9.77
N VAL A 152 15.98 18.32 -10.90
CA VAL A 152 16.90 18.79 -11.94
C VAL A 152 17.74 19.95 -11.42
N LYS A 153 17.16 20.88 -10.65
CA LYS A 153 17.92 21.98 -10.04
C LYS A 153 19.03 21.46 -9.13
N ILE A 154 18.75 20.48 -8.27
CA ILE A 154 19.75 19.87 -7.38
C ILE A 154 20.91 19.27 -8.18
N GLU A 155 20.61 18.51 -9.24
CA GLU A 155 21.66 17.92 -10.08
C GLU A 155 22.41 18.98 -10.88
N LYS A 156 21.74 20.05 -11.31
CA LYS A 156 22.39 21.16 -12.01
C LYS A 156 23.37 21.90 -11.10
N ASP A 157 23.00 22.12 -9.83
CA ASP A 157 23.85 22.76 -8.84
C ASP A 157 25.09 21.89 -8.52
N ARG A 158 24.94 20.55 -8.50
CA ARG A 158 26.05 19.60 -8.32
C ARG A 158 26.91 19.42 -9.56
N HIS A 159 26.31 19.55 -10.74
CA HIS A 159 26.94 19.28 -12.02
C HIS A 159 26.67 20.42 -13.03
N PRO A 160 27.25 21.62 -12.84
CA PRO A 160 26.90 22.82 -13.61
C PRO A 160 27.08 22.68 -15.13
N TYR A 161 28.04 21.85 -15.55
CA TYR A 161 28.41 21.67 -16.96
C TYR A 161 27.73 20.48 -17.64
N TRP A 162 26.89 19.71 -16.93
CA TRP A 162 26.18 18.60 -17.55
C TRP A 162 25.07 19.09 -18.49
N SER A 163 24.89 18.33 -19.59
CA SER A 163 23.77 18.52 -20.51
C SER A 163 22.45 18.11 -19.85
N THR A 164 21.34 18.69 -20.32
CA THR A 164 20.00 18.39 -19.82
C THR A 164 19.68 16.89 -19.83
N ASN A 165 19.97 16.20 -20.93
CA ASN A 165 19.74 14.75 -21.04
C ASN A 165 20.52 13.94 -20.00
N ARG A 166 21.74 14.38 -19.65
CA ARG A 166 22.54 13.71 -18.62
C ARG A 166 21.96 13.96 -17.23
N LEU A 167 21.49 15.18 -16.95
CA LEU A 167 20.83 15.54 -15.69
C LEU A 167 19.54 14.75 -15.50
N GLU A 168 18.67 14.69 -16.50
CA GLU A 168 17.40 13.96 -16.40
C GLU A 168 17.61 12.45 -16.17
N ARG A 169 18.64 11.87 -16.80
CA ARG A 169 19.04 10.48 -16.57
C ARG A 169 19.51 10.26 -15.14
N GLU A 170 20.33 11.17 -14.62
CA GLU A 170 20.83 11.07 -13.24
C GLU A 170 19.71 11.23 -12.22
N VAL A 171 18.83 12.23 -12.40
CA VAL A 171 17.63 12.40 -11.57
C VAL A 171 16.82 11.11 -11.54
N SER A 172 16.52 10.54 -12.71
CA SER A 172 15.75 9.29 -12.80
C SER A 172 16.44 8.14 -12.05
N ASN A 173 17.76 8.01 -12.17
CA ASN A 173 18.54 7.00 -11.47
C ASN A 173 18.51 7.20 -9.94
N ARG A 174 18.70 8.42 -9.45
CA ARG A 174 18.73 8.73 -8.02
C ARG A 174 17.36 8.54 -7.37
N THR A 175 16.29 8.96 -8.05
CA THR A 175 14.91 8.71 -7.60
C THR A 175 14.65 7.21 -7.46
N LEU A 176 15.03 6.40 -8.45
CA LEU A 176 14.87 4.95 -8.40
C LEU A 176 15.70 4.29 -7.29
N ARG A 177 16.91 4.78 -7.00
CA ARG A 177 17.74 4.24 -5.91
C ARG A 177 17.11 4.39 -4.54
N PHE A 178 16.46 5.52 -4.27
CA PHE A 178 15.72 5.72 -3.02
C PHE A 178 14.56 4.72 -2.86
N LEU A 179 13.95 4.34 -3.99
CA LEU A 179 12.82 3.41 -4.04
C LEU A 179 13.22 1.94 -4.07
N SER A 180 14.46 1.66 -4.47
CA SER A 180 14.97 0.30 -4.67
C SER A 180 15.39 -0.39 -3.37
N PHE A 181 14.99 0.11 -2.20
CA PHE A 181 15.22 -0.64 -0.97
C PHE A 181 14.27 -1.84 -0.95
N ARG A 182 14.84 -2.99 -1.32
CA ARG A 182 14.25 -4.29 -1.14
C ARG A 182 13.97 -4.44 0.34
N LEU A 183 12.72 -4.76 0.69
CA LEU A 183 12.40 -5.31 2.01
C LEU A 183 13.22 -6.62 2.08
N GLU A 184 14.39 -6.56 2.71
CA GLU A 184 15.16 -7.73 3.15
C GLU A 184 14.78 -8.06 4.59
#